data_AF-A0A085G0J1-F1
#
_entry.id   AF-A0A085G0J1-F1
#
_cell.length_a   1.000
_cell.length_b   1.000
_cell.length_c   1.000
_cell.angle_alpha   90.00
_cell.angle_beta   90.00
_cell.angle_gamma   90.00
#
_symmetry.space_group_name_H-M   'P 1'
#
loop_
_entity.id
_entity.type
_entity.pdbx_description
1 polymer ?
#
loop_
_entity_poly.entity_id
_entity_poly.type
_entity_poly.pdbx_seq_one_letter_code
_entity_poly.pdbx_strand_id
1 'polypeptide(L)'
;MKERARSTEDKQQRSEALLDAAESLAIELGGIRFLTVAAVTDRAGLHRTGARRYYANKEELLLELAERGWERWRDAIKSRHFAPHELTPTQVADLVTDTIISLPVFCDLLTHVTLSLEGGVDIERARQFKTNAFLAHDEIVSSLASSSSMTTEQLQNLIAATIMLAAGFWQVSHPTPTLSRLYEQVPQWGHVALDFGPRLRHLLRATATGLAN
;
A
#
# COMPACT_ATOMS: atom_id res chain seq x y z
N MET A 1 32.51 -18.40 -3.72
CA MET A 1 31.04 -18.39 -3.50
C MET A 1 30.61 -17.56 -2.27
N LYS A 2 31.29 -17.66 -1.11
CA LYS A 2 30.95 -16.90 0.11
C LYS A 2 30.99 -15.37 -0.03
N GLU A 3 31.94 -14.85 -0.80
CA GLU A 3 32.14 -13.40 -0.98
C GLU A 3 31.05 -12.73 -1.85
N ARG A 4 30.51 -13.47 -2.83
CA ARG A 4 29.36 -13.01 -3.64
C ARG A 4 28.06 -13.02 -2.82
N ALA A 5 27.83 -14.05 -2.01
CA ALA A 5 26.65 -14.13 -1.15
C ALA A 5 26.58 -12.98 -0.14
N ARG A 6 27.72 -12.67 0.50
CA ARG A 6 27.84 -11.53 1.44
C ARG A 6 27.59 -10.18 0.76
N SER A 7 28.11 -9.99 -0.46
CA SER A 7 27.88 -8.76 -1.24
C SER A 7 26.40 -8.56 -1.63
N THR A 8 25.70 -9.65 -1.97
CA THR A 8 24.25 -9.61 -2.25
C THR A 8 23.44 -9.30 -1.00
N GLU A 9 23.79 -9.92 0.13
CA GLU A 9 23.13 -9.70 1.43
C GLU A 9 23.33 -8.25 1.91
N ASP A 10 24.54 -7.71 1.80
CA ASP A 10 24.84 -6.31 2.10
C ASP A 10 24.03 -5.36 1.19
N LYS A 11 23.84 -5.72 -0.09
CA LYS A 11 23.03 -4.94 -1.02
C LYS A 11 21.56 -4.95 -0.62
N GLN A 12 21.00 -6.11 -0.27
CA GLN A 12 19.61 -6.23 0.17
C GLN A 12 19.37 -5.45 1.46
N GLN A 13 20.25 -5.59 2.45
CA GLN A 13 20.11 -4.89 3.73
C GLN A 13 20.09 -3.36 3.53
N ARG A 14 20.88 -2.86 2.58
CA ARG A 14 20.90 -1.42 2.24
C ARG A 14 19.66 -0.98 1.49
N SER A 15 19.10 -1.83 0.64
CA SER A 15 17.81 -1.62 -0.02
C SER A 15 16.69 -1.49 1.01
N GLU A 16 16.61 -2.43 1.97
CA GLU A 16 15.63 -2.39 3.05
C GLU A 16 15.75 -1.12 3.91
N ALA A 17 16.98 -0.72 4.26
CA ALA A 17 17.21 0.49 5.04
C ALA A 17 16.71 1.77 4.31
N LEU A 18 16.83 1.81 2.98
CA LEU A 18 16.28 2.89 2.17
C LEU A 18 14.75 2.88 2.15
N LEU A 19 14.13 1.72 2.04
CA LEU A 19 12.67 1.58 2.07
C LEU A 19 12.09 1.93 3.44
N ASP A 20 12.73 1.50 4.53
CA ASP A 20 12.35 1.86 5.91
C ASP A 20 12.48 3.36 6.16
N ALA A 21 13.56 3.98 5.67
CA ALA A 21 13.74 5.42 5.70
C ALA A 21 12.65 6.15 4.91
N ALA A 22 12.30 5.66 3.72
CA ALA A 22 11.28 6.23 2.87
C ALA A 22 9.88 6.16 3.52
N GLU A 23 9.53 5.01 4.08
CA GLU A 23 8.25 4.81 4.77
C GLU A 23 8.14 5.70 6.01
N SER A 24 9.18 5.73 6.85
CA SER A 24 9.21 6.57 8.05
C SER A 24 9.07 8.06 7.71
N LEU A 25 9.79 8.53 6.69
CA LEU A 25 9.70 9.91 6.21
C LEU A 25 8.33 10.23 5.61
N ALA A 26 7.72 9.30 4.88
CA ALA A 26 6.38 9.50 4.34
C ALA A 26 5.34 9.69 5.46
N ILE A 27 5.45 8.92 6.55
CA ILE A 27 4.60 9.09 7.74
C ILE A 27 4.84 10.46 8.39
N GLU A 28 6.10 10.83 8.65
CA GLU A 28 6.46 12.10 9.28
C GLU A 28 6.00 13.33 8.47
N LEU A 29 6.10 13.26 7.15
CA LEU A 29 5.75 14.37 6.26
C LEU A 29 4.26 14.42 5.88
N GLY A 30 3.47 13.41 6.26
CA GLY A 30 2.06 13.31 5.89
C GLY A 30 1.83 12.93 4.43
N GLY A 31 2.73 12.13 3.83
CA GLY A 31 2.54 11.48 2.54
C GLY A 31 3.78 11.46 1.63
N ILE A 32 3.79 10.54 0.67
CA ILE A 32 4.90 10.29 -0.26
C ILE A 32 5.15 11.45 -1.23
N ARG A 33 4.16 12.32 -1.42
CA ARG A 33 4.27 13.52 -2.27
C ARG A 33 5.35 14.49 -1.79
N PHE A 34 5.61 14.54 -0.49
CA PHE A 34 6.59 15.44 0.12
C PHE A 34 8.00 14.83 0.21
N LEU A 35 8.13 13.54 -0.10
CA LEU A 35 9.38 12.80 0.04
C LEU A 35 10.40 13.23 -1.03
N THR A 36 11.68 13.29 -0.64
CA THR A 36 12.80 13.50 -1.59
C THR A 36 13.84 12.39 -1.44
N VAL A 37 14.48 11.99 -2.54
CA VAL A 37 15.54 10.96 -2.52
C VAL A 37 16.70 11.37 -1.61
N ALA A 38 17.02 12.67 -1.55
CA ALA A 38 18.05 13.19 -0.66
C ALA A 38 17.70 12.93 0.81
N ALA A 39 16.48 13.30 1.24
CA ALA A 39 16.04 13.06 2.61
C ALA A 39 16.05 11.57 2.98
N VAL A 40 15.63 10.69 2.07
CA VAL A 40 15.69 9.24 2.28
C VAL A 40 17.12 8.74 2.41
N THR A 41 18.02 9.21 1.54
CA THR A 41 19.44 8.82 1.56
C THR A 41 20.10 9.23 2.88
N ASP A 42 19.86 10.47 3.31
CA ASP A 42 20.38 11.01 4.56
C ASP A 42 19.82 10.24 5.77
N ARG A 43 18.53 9.92 5.76
CA ARG A 43 17.87 9.14 6.81
C ARG A 43 18.39 7.70 6.90
N ALA A 44 18.70 7.08 5.77
CA ALA A 44 19.31 5.74 5.72
C ALA A 44 20.81 5.74 6.10
N GLY A 45 21.38 6.89 6.47
CA GLY A 45 22.80 7.02 6.83
C GLY A 45 23.74 6.77 5.65
N LEU A 46 23.26 6.98 4.42
CA LEU A 46 24.07 6.83 3.22
C LEU A 46 24.64 8.18 2.77
N HIS A 47 25.80 8.15 2.13
CA HIS A 47 26.33 9.34 1.46
C HIS A 47 25.36 9.80 0.36
N ARG A 48 25.32 11.11 0.04
CA ARG A 48 24.34 11.77 -0.85
C ARG A 48 24.14 11.15 -2.25
N THR A 49 25.12 10.38 -2.74
CA THR A 49 25.08 9.65 -4.02
C THR A 49 24.71 8.17 -3.88
N GLY A 50 24.46 7.71 -2.65
CA GLY A 50 24.28 6.31 -2.28
C GLY A 50 23.01 5.70 -2.82
N ALA A 51 21.87 6.39 -2.73
CA ALA A 51 20.59 5.86 -3.20
C ALA A 51 20.56 5.56 -4.71
N ARG A 52 21.30 6.34 -5.53
CA ARG A 52 21.41 6.10 -6.98
C ARG A 52 22.06 4.77 -7.36
N ARG A 53 22.73 4.10 -6.42
CA ARG A 53 23.27 2.75 -6.63
C ARG A 53 22.21 1.65 -6.50
N TYR A 54 21.06 1.99 -5.93
CA TYR A 54 19.96 1.07 -5.64
C TYR A 54 18.73 1.38 -6.49
N TYR A 55 18.43 2.67 -6.72
CA TYR A 55 17.27 3.13 -7.48
C TYR A 55 17.68 4.24 -8.46
N ALA A 56 17.24 4.15 -9.71
CA ALA A 56 17.58 5.13 -10.75
C ALA A 56 16.94 6.50 -10.47
N ASN A 57 15.71 6.51 -9.94
CA ASN A 57 14.93 7.72 -9.65
C ASN A 57 14.01 7.56 -8.42
N LYS A 58 13.22 8.59 -8.13
CA LYS A 58 12.28 8.58 -6.99
C LYS A 58 11.14 7.60 -7.25
N GLU A 59 10.68 7.53 -8.48
CA GLU A 59 9.56 6.71 -8.93
C GLU A 59 9.85 5.22 -8.71
N GLU A 60 11.06 4.77 -9.03
CA GLU A 60 11.52 3.39 -8.82
C GLU A 60 11.57 3.04 -7.32
N LEU A 61 12.11 3.93 -6.47
CA LEU A 61 12.12 3.75 -5.02
C LEU A 61 10.68 3.63 -4.46
N LEU A 62 9.77 4.49 -4.91
CA LEU A 62 8.38 4.48 -4.46
C LEU A 62 7.60 3.28 -5.00
N LEU A 63 7.92 2.81 -6.21
CA LEU A 63 7.32 1.62 -6.80
C LEU A 63 7.77 0.35 -6.06
N GLU A 64 9.04 0.28 -5.67
CA GLU A 64 9.55 -0.77 -4.78
C GLU A 64 8.84 -0.74 -3.42
N LEU A 65 8.65 0.46 -2.85
CA LEU A 65 7.93 0.60 -1.58
C LEU A 65 6.45 0.16 -1.71
N ALA A 66 5.82 0.39 -2.87
CA ALA A 66 4.48 -0.10 -3.15
C ALA A 66 4.43 -1.62 -3.30
N GLU A 67 5.45 -2.21 -3.92
CA GLU A 67 5.62 -3.67 -4.01
C GLU A 67 5.70 -4.30 -2.61
N ARG A 68 6.53 -3.73 -1.73
CA ARG A 68 6.61 -4.13 -0.32
C ARG A 68 5.28 -3.98 0.41
N GLY A 69 4.48 -2.98 0.06
CA GLY A 69 3.13 -2.78 0.59
C GLY A 69 2.18 -3.93 0.24
N TRP A 70 2.24 -4.44 -1.00
CA TRP A 70 1.47 -5.62 -1.42
C TRP A 70 1.86 -6.87 -0.63
N GLU A 71 3.14 -7.12 -0.46
CA GLU A 71 3.65 -8.26 0.32
C GLU A 71 3.20 -8.19 1.78
N ARG A 72 3.34 -7.02 2.41
CA ARG A 72 2.90 -6.80 3.79
C ARG A 72 1.39 -6.95 3.96
N TRP A 73 0.61 -6.50 2.99
CA TRP A 73 -0.85 -6.66 3.04
C TRP A 73 -1.26 -8.13 2.94
N ARG A 74 -0.65 -8.86 2.00
CA ARG A 74 -0.79 -10.31 1.87
C ARG A 74 -0.44 -11.02 3.17
N ASP A 75 0.71 -10.71 3.75
CA ASP A 75 1.18 -11.35 4.97
C ASP A 75 0.29 -11.02 6.18
N ALA A 76 -0.21 -9.77 6.26
CA ALA A 76 -1.16 -9.37 7.30
C ALA A 76 -2.46 -10.18 7.23
N ILE A 77 -2.97 -10.47 6.04
CA ILE A 77 -4.15 -11.34 5.85
C ILE A 77 -3.81 -12.80 6.20
N LYS A 78 -2.72 -13.34 5.66
CA LYS A 78 -2.30 -14.75 5.89
C LYS A 78 -1.94 -15.05 7.33
N SER A 79 -1.50 -14.05 8.10
CA SER A 79 -1.20 -14.21 9.53
C SER A 79 -2.44 -14.54 10.37
N ARG A 80 -3.64 -14.25 9.85
CA ARG A 80 -4.91 -14.57 10.49
C ARG A 80 -5.31 -15.98 10.11
N HIS A 81 -5.45 -16.84 11.11
CA HIS A 81 -5.78 -18.24 10.92
C HIS A 81 -7.29 -18.42 11.16
N PHE A 82 -7.98 -18.94 10.15
CA PHE A 82 -9.41 -19.23 10.20
C PHE A 82 -9.66 -20.67 9.76
N ALA A 83 -10.74 -21.27 10.26
CA ALA A 83 -11.25 -22.51 9.74
C ALA A 83 -11.85 -22.30 8.32
N PRO A 84 -11.93 -23.37 7.50
CA PRO A 84 -12.57 -23.26 6.19
C PRO A 84 -14.01 -22.78 6.29
N HIS A 85 -14.37 -21.82 5.44
CA HIS A 85 -15.69 -21.19 5.37
C HIS A 85 -16.18 -20.54 6.69
N GLU A 86 -15.27 -20.17 7.59
CA GLU A 86 -15.61 -19.51 8.85
C GLU A 86 -16.13 -18.08 8.65
N LEU A 87 -15.58 -17.36 7.67
CA LEU A 87 -15.87 -15.94 7.50
C LEU A 87 -17.10 -15.70 6.62
N THR A 88 -18.04 -14.94 7.16
CA THR A 88 -19.13 -14.32 6.39
C THR A 88 -18.58 -13.19 5.50
N PRO A 89 -19.30 -12.76 4.45
CA PRO A 89 -18.87 -11.66 3.58
C PRO A 89 -18.53 -10.37 4.35
N THR A 90 -19.31 -10.03 5.37
CA THR A 90 -19.03 -8.83 6.19
C THR A 90 -17.77 -8.96 7.05
N GLN A 91 -17.45 -10.17 7.53
CA GLN A 91 -16.21 -10.42 8.27
C GLN A 91 -14.99 -10.42 7.35
N VAL A 92 -15.13 -10.87 6.09
CA VAL A 92 -14.09 -10.71 5.06
C VAL A 92 -13.81 -9.23 4.82
N ALA A 93 -14.87 -8.42 4.64
CA ALA A 93 -14.72 -6.98 4.48
C ALA A 93 -14.05 -6.31 5.69
N ASP A 94 -14.37 -6.76 6.91
CA ASP A 94 -13.72 -6.29 8.13
C ASP A 94 -12.23 -6.63 8.15
N LEU A 95 -11.87 -7.89 7.91
CA LEU A 95 -10.49 -8.35 7.86
C LEU A 95 -9.66 -7.57 6.83
N VAL A 96 -10.21 -7.41 5.62
CA VAL A 96 -9.59 -6.66 4.54
C VAL A 96 -9.40 -5.20 4.94
N THR A 97 -10.42 -4.59 5.55
CA THR A 97 -10.32 -3.21 6.04
C THR A 97 -9.26 -3.07 7.13
N ASP A 98 -9.29 -3.94 8.14
CA ASP A 98 -8.36 -3.90 9.28
C ASP A 98 -6.90 -4.04 8.85
N THR A 99 -6.64 -4.93 7.89
CA THR A 99 -5.29 -5.13 7.36
C THR A 99 -4.84 -3.98 6.46
N ILE A 100 -5.67 -3.48 5.54
CA ILE A 100 -5.25 -2.39 4.63
C ILE A 100 -5.03 -1.07 5.38
N ILE A 101 -5.88 -0.71 6.35
CA ILE A 101 -5.73 0.57 7.08
C ILE A 101 -4.50 0.58 8.01
N SER A 102 -3.97 -0.60 8.35
CA SER A 102 -2.71 -0.71 9.10
C SER A 102 -1.47 -0.40 8.26
N LEU A 103 -1.65 -0.19 6.95
CA LEU A 103 -0.59 0.10 5.98
C LEU A 103 -0.80 1.50 5.35
N PRO A 104 -0.62 2.59 6.12
CA PRO A 104 -0.97 3.94 5.69
C PRO A 104 -0.18 4.41 4.45
N VAL A 105 1.12 4.14 4.41
CA VAL A 105 1.96 4.51 3.25
C VAL A 105 1.58 3.72 2.00
N PHE A 106 1.16 2.46 2.16
CA PHE A 106 0.65 1.69 1.03
C PHE A 106 -0.66 2.29 0.49
N CYS A 107 -1.60 2.66 1.38
CA CYS A 107 -2.83 3.35 0.98
C CYS A 107 -2.56 4.64 0.19
N ASP A 108 -1.57 5.43 0.61
CA ASP A 108 -1.11 6.62 -0.13
C ASP A 108 -0.56 6.26 -1.52
N LEU A 109 0.31 5.25 -1.57
CA LEU A 109 0.98 4.81 -2.79
C LEU A 109 -0.01 4.30 -3.85
N LEU A 110 -1.12 3.66 -3.47
CA LEU A 110 -2.09 3.11 -4.43
C LEU A 110 -2.55 4.14 -5.47
N THR A 111 -2.81 5.39 -5.07
CA THR A 111 -3.16 6.46 -6.02
C THR A 111 -1.99 6.79 -6.95
N HIS A 112 -0.79 6.90 -6.39
CA HIS A 112 0.39 7.36 -7.11
C HIS A 112 0.94 6.32 -8.09
N VAL A 113 0.80 5.03 -7.77
CA VAL A 113 1.16 3.90 -8.63
C VAL A 113 0.44 4.04 -9.97
N THR A 114 -0.89 4.07 -9.96
CA THR A 114 -1.70 4.16 -11.18
C THR A 114 -1.52 5.50 -11.91
N LEU A 115 -1.30 6.59 -11.17
CA LEU A 115 -1.21 7.91 -11.76
C LEU A 115 0.13 8.18 -12.46
N SER A 116 1.23 7.67 -11.92
CA SER A 116 2.57 8.12 -12.33
C SER A 116 3.71 7.12 -12.14
N LEU A 117 3.73 6.32 -11.06
CA LEU A 117 4.93 5.54 -10.75
C LEU A 117 5.17 4.42 -11.76
N GLU A 118 4.11 3.72 -12.21
CA GLU A 118 4.25 2.63 -13.20
C GLU A 118 4.76 3.13 -14.56
N GLY A 119 4.40 4.36 -14.95
CA GLY A 119 4.88 5.00 -16.17
C GLY A 119 6.20 5.78 -16.00
N GLY A 120 6.67 5.95 -14.76
CA GLY A 120 7.87 6.72 -14.42
C GLY A 120 9.15 5.88 -14.33
N VAL A 121 9.04 4.56 -14.53
CA VAL A 121 10.14 3.60 -14.51
C VAL A 121 10.34 2.97 -15.88
N ASP A 122 11.45 2.23 -16.06
CA ASP A 122 11.63 1.44 -17.28
C ASP A 122 10.66 0.23 -17.34
N ILE A 123 10.50 -0.31 -18.55
CA ILE A 123 9.53 -1.38 -18.83
C ILE A 123 9.80 -2.66 -18.05
N GLU A 124 11.06 -3.00 -17.78
CA GLU A 124 11.39 -4.23 -17.05
C GLU A 124 11.14 -4.05 -15.56
N ARG A 125 11.41 -2.87 -15.01
CA ARG A 125 10.98 -2.57 -13.64
C ARG A 125 9.46 -2.59 -13.49
N ALA A 126 8.71 -1.98 -14.42
CA ALA A 126 7.25 -2.02 -14.41
C ALA A 126 6.71 -3.47 -14.49
N ARG A 127 7.32 -4.30 -15.35
CA ARG A 127 6.98 -5.73 -15.48
C ARG A 127 7.21 -6.48 -14.18
N GLN A 128 8.34 -6.27 -13.54
CA GLN A 128 8.67 -6.91 -12.27
C GLN A 128 7.66 -6.51 -11.17
N PHE A 129 7.32 -5.22 -11.09
CA PHE A 129 6.30 -4.73 -10.16
C PHE A 129 4.95 -5.39 -10.40
N LYS A 130 4.45 -5.38 -11.64
CA LYS A 130 3.18 -6.03 -11.98
C LYS A 130 3.20 -7.51 -11.64
N THR A 131 4.29 -8.22 -11.92
CA THR A 131 4.41 -9.65 -11.62
C THR A 131 4.25 -9.89 -10.11
N ASN A 132 4.99 -9.15 -9.29
CA ASN A 132 4.98 -9.35 -7.84
C ASN A 132 3.68 -8.87 -7.18
N ALA A 133 3.12 -7.74 -7.63
CA ALA A 133 1.84 -7.24 -7.15
C ALA A 133 0.68 -8.20 -7.47
N PHE A 134 0.64 -8.78 -8.68
CA PHE A 134 -0.39 -9.77 -9.04
C PHE A 134 -0.23 -11.08 -8.27
N LEU A 135 1.00 -11.55 -8.05
CA LEU A 135 1.24 -12.73 -7.20
C LEU A 135 0.72 -12.51 -5.78
N ALA A 136 1.02 -11.36 -5.17
CA ALA A 136 0.53 -11.03 -3.84
C ALA A 136 -1.00 -10.88 -3.79
N HIS A 137 -1.60 -10.25 -4.80
CA HIS A 137 -3.05 -10.17 -4.98
C HIS A 137 -3.70 -11.55 -5.03
N ASP A 138 -3.17 -12.46 -5.86
CA ASP A 138 -3.74 -13.79 -6.03
C ASP A 138 -3.61 -14.64 -4.75
N GLU A 139 -2.50 -14.48 -4.02
CA GLU A 139 -2.34 -15.10 -2.70
C GLU A 139 -3.34 -14.55 -1.66
N ILE A 140 -3.64 -13.24 -1.69
CA ILE A 140 -4.69 -12.65 -0.85
C ILE A 140 -6.04 -13.28 -1.16
N VAL A 141 -6.44 -13.28 -2.44
CA VAL A 141 -7.72 -13.82 -2.87
C VAL A 141 -7.82 -15.30 -2.50
N SER A 142 -6.77 -16.09 -2.73
CA SER A 142 -6.73 -17.51 -2.37
C SER A 142 -6.88 -17.74 -0.86
N SER A 143 -6.19 -16.95 -0.04
CA SER A 143 -6.28 -17.03 1.43
C SER A 143 -7.68 -16.69 1.95
N LEU A 144 -8.37 -15.73 1.31
CA LEU A 144 -9.74 -15.38 1.69
C LEU A 144 -10.76 -16.40 1.18
N ALA A 145 -10.53 -16.97 -0.01
CA ALA A 145 -11.39 -17.99 -0.59
C ALA A 145 -11.38 -19.28 0.24
N SER A 146 -10.21 -19.66 0.79
CA SER A 146 -10.11 -20.83 1.66
C SER A 146 -10.81 -20.63 3.00
N SER A 147 -10.96 -19.39 3.47
CA SER A 147 -11.42 -19.04 4.82
C SER A 147 -12.87 -18.54 4.87
N SER A 148 -13.51 -18.29 3.72
CA SER A 148 -14.84 -17.66 3.66
C SER A 148 -15.82 -18.42 2.79
N SER A 149 -17.10 -18.03 2.86
CA SER A 149 -18.15 -18.57 1.98
C SER A 149 -18.23 -17.87 0.61
N MET A 150 -17.37 -16.90 0.33
CA MET A 150 -17.39 -16.12 -0.92
C MET A 150 -16.67 -16.85 -2.06
N THR A 151 -17.13 -16.64 -3.30
CA THR A 151 -16.43 -17.15 -4.48
C THR A 151 -15.17 -16.35 -4.78
N THR A 152 -14.23 -16.95 -5.52
CA THR A 152 -13.02 -16.25 -6.00
C THR A 152 -13.35 -14.97 -6.75
N GLU A 153 -14.36 -14.96 -7.62
CA GLU A 153 -14.78 -13.79 -8.39
C GLU A 153 -15.32 -12.66 -7.48
N GLN A 154 -16.15 -13.00 -6.49
CA GLN A 154 -16.64 -12.03 -5.51
C GLN A 154 -15.49 -11.42 -4.71
N LEU A 155 -14.50 -12.23 -4.34
CA LEU A 155 -13.31 -11.76 -3.61
C LEU A 155 -12.42 -10.87 -4.49
N GLN A 156 -12.21 -11.21 -5.76
CA GLN A 156 -11.48 -10.35 -6.71
C GLN A 156 -12.16 -8.98 -6.84
N ASN A 157 -13.49 -8.94 -6.96
CA ASN A 157 -14.23 -7.69 -7.02
C ASN A 157 -14.16 -6.89 -5.70
N LEU A 158 -14.21 -7.57 -4.55
CA LEU A 158 -14.08 -6.92 -3.24
C LEU A 158 -12.67 -6.32 -3.04
N ILE A 159 -11.62 -7.04 -3.44
CA ILE A 159 -10.23 -6.56 -3.37
C ILE A 159 -10.01 -5.39 -4.33
N ALA A 160 -10.53 -5.45 -5.56
CA ALA A 160 -10.50 -4.32 -6.49
C ALA A 160 -11.20 -3.06 -5.91
N ALA A 161 -12.39 -3.23 -5.32
CA ALA A 161 -13.10 -2.15 -4.65
C ALA A 161 -12.32 -1.61 -3.45
N THR A 162 -11.68 -2.48 -2.66
CA THR A 162 -10.82 -2.10 -1.54
C THR A 162 -9.69 -1.18 -1.99
N ILE A 163 -8.97 -1.56 -3.04
CA ILE A 163 -7.84 -0.79 -3.55
C ILE A 163 -8.30 0.59 -4.03
N MET A 164 -9.37 0.65 -4.82
CA MET A 164 -9.90 1.92 -5.35
C MET A 164 -10.42 2.86 -4.25
N LEU A 165 -11.16 2.31 -3.29
CA LEU A 165 -11.70 3.09 -2.17
C LEU A 165 -10.61 3.53 -1.20
N ALA A 166 -9.66 2.65 -0.86
CA ALA A 166 -8.55 2.99 0.01
C ALA A 166 -7.68 4.10 -0.61
N ALA A 167 -7.35 3.98 -1.89
CA ALA A 167 -6.61 5.01 -2.63
C ALA A 167 -7.32 6.37 -2.58
N GLY A 168 -8.60 6.42 -2.98
CA GLY A 168 -9.35 7.67 -3.02
C GLY A 168 -9.57 8.28 -1.63
N PHE A 169 -9.99 7.48 -0.66
CA PHE A 169 -10.26 7.97 0.69
C PHE A 169 -8.99 8.38 1.42
N TRP A 170 -7.85 7.74 1.16
CA TRP A 170 -6.59 8.19 1.74
C TRP A 170 -6.30 9.65 1.38
N GLN A 171 -6.40 10.00 0.09
CA GLN A 171 -6.11 11.35 -0.41
C GLN A 171 -7.08 12.41 0.14
N VAL A 172 -8.35 12.02 0.31
CA VAL A 172 -9.40 12.90 0.81
C VAL A 172 -9.28 13.10 2.33
N SER A 173 -8.88 12.06 3.07
CA SER A 173 -8.74 12.10 4.53
C SER A 173 -7.41 12.70 5.00
N HIS A 174 -6.44 12.85 4.10
CA HIS A 174 -5.13 13.45 4.36
C HIS A 174 -4.89 14.67 3.44
N PRO A 175 -5.64 15.76 3.64
CA PRO A 175 -5.56 16.94 2.79
C PRO A 175 -4.17 17.59 2.82
N THR A 176 -3.81 18.24 1.70
CA THR A 176 -2.59 19.06 1.66
C THR A 176 -2.66 20.22 2.67
N PRO A 177 -1.52 20.79 3.11
CA PRO A 177 -1.50 21.91 4.06
C PRO A 177 -2.32 23.14 3.63
N THR A 178 -2.53 23.33 2.33
CA THR A 178 -3.42 24.39 1.82
C THR A 178 -4.89 24.05 2.07
N LEU A 179 -5.30 22.81 1.83
CA LEU A 179 -6.67 22.36 2.07
C LEU A 179 -6.97 22.24 3.57
N SER A 180 -6.02 21.78 4.39
CA SER A 180 -6.21 21.73 5.85
C SER A 180 -6.49 23.13 6.42
N ARG A 181 -5.70 24.13 6.03
CA ARG A 181 -5.94 25.54 6.41
C ARG A 181 -7.29 26.06 5.91
N LEU A 182 -7.72 25.64 4.72
CA LEU A 182 -9.03 26.03 4.19
C LEU A 182 -10.17 25.40 5.01
N TYR A 183 -10.05 24.12 5.39
CA TYR A 183 -11.06 23.43 6.19
C TYR A 183 -11.15 23.98 7.62
N GLU A 184 -10.05 24.48 8.18
CA GLU A 184 -10.08 25.26 9.42
C GLU A 184 -10.87 26.58 9.29
N GLN A 185 -10.77 27.24 8.13
CA GLN A 185 -11.51 28.49 7.85
C GLN A 185 -12.99 28.23 7.51
N VAL A 186 -13.30 27.07 6.92
CA VAL A 186 -14.64 26.70 6.45
C VAL A 186 -15.02 25.30 6.99
N PRO A 187 -15.39 25.16 8.28
CA PRO A 187 -15.55 23.86 8.94
C PRO A 187 -16.58 22.93 8.29
N GLN A 188 -17.60 23.47 7.64
CA GLN A 188 -18.60 22.68 6.88
C GLN A 188 -17.99 21.88 5.73
N TRP A 189 -16.82 22.27 5.20
CA TRP A 189 -16.05 21.51 4.21
C TRP A 189 -15.08 20.52 4.87
N GLY A 190 -14.78 20.68 6.17
CA GLY A 190 -13.95 19.74 6.93
C GLY A 190 -14.58 18.35 7.07
N HIS A 191 -15.90 18.21 6.97
CA HIS A 191 -16.57 16.90 6.87
C HIS A 191 -16.20 16.12 5.62
N VAL A 192 -15.62 16.78 4.60
CA VAL A 192 -15.06 16.12 3.41
C VAL A 192 -13.75 15.42 3.76
N ALA A 193 -13.06 15.76 4.85
CA ALA A 193 -11.82 15.12 5.28
C ALA A 193 -12.01 13.78 6.03
N LEU A 194 -13.19 13.14 5.86
CA LEU A 194 -13.61 11.77 6.22
C LEU A 194 -12.76 10.97 7.23
N ASP A 195 -13.43 10.35 8.21
CA ASP A 195 -12.80 9.26 8.96
C ASP A 195 -12.52 8.06 8.04
N PHE A 196 -11.26 7.96 7.57
CA PHE A 196 -10.77 6.99 6.59
C PHE A 196 -11.24 5.55 6.88
N GLY A 197 -10.85 5.00 8.03
CA GLY A 197 -11.12 3.62 8.40
C GLY A 197 -12.61 3.30 8.56
N PRO A 198 -13.37 4.03 9.39
CA PRO A 198 -14.81 3.82 9.56
C PRO A 198 -15.59 3.86 8.24
N ARG A 199 -15.28 4.80 7.35
CA ARG A 199 -15.96 4.91 6.06
C ARG A 199 -15.60 3.80 5.10
N LEU A 200 -14.30 3.46 5.01
CA LEU A 200 -13.85 2.34 4.20
C LEU A 200 -14.55 1.04 4.62
N ARG A 201 -14.60 0.76 5.93
CA ARG A 201 -15.29 -0.41 6.49
C ARG A 201 -16.77 -0.45 6.09
N HIS A 202 -17.46 0.68 6.27
CA HIS A 202 -18.89 0.76 5.97
C HIS A 202 -19.18 0.41 4.50
N LEU A 203 -18.44 1.01 3.57
CA LEU A 203 -18.64 0.74 2.14
C LEU A 203 -18.21 -0.67 1.76
N LEU A 204 -17.10 -1.19 2.29
CA LEU A 204 -16.67 -2.55 1.97
C LEU A 204 -17.61 -3.62 2.51
N ARG A 205 -18.21 -3.41 3.69
CA ARG A 205 -19.29 -4.30 4.17
C ARG A 205 -20.48 -4.28 3.22
N ALA A 206 -20.94 -3.11 2.79
CA ALA A 206 -22.04 -2.98 1.84
C ALA A 206 -21.70 -3.67 0.50
N THR A 207 -20.50 -3.46 -0.03
CA THR A 207 -20.01 -4.12 -1.24
C THR A 207 -19.95 -5.64 -1.08
N ALA A 208 -19.40 -6.15 0.01
CA ALA A 208 -19.31 -7.59 0.26
C ALA A 208 -20.68 -8.25 0.39
N THR A 209 -21.64 -7.60 1.07
CA THR A 209 -23.02 -8.06 1.12
C THR A 209 -23.67 -8.04 -0.27
N GLY A 210 -23.47 -6.97 -1.05
CA GLY A 210 -24.03 -6.84 -2.39
C GLY A 210 -23.48 -7.88 -3.38
N LEU A 211 -22.20 -8.21 -3.29
CA LEU A 211 -21.55 -9.23 -4.12
C LEU A 211 -21.99 -10.65 -3.78
N ALA A 212 -22.36 -10.91 -2.53
CA ALA A 212 -22.75 -12.22 -2.03
C ALA A 212 -24.24 -12.57 -2.25
N ASN A 213 -25.04 -11.60 -2.69
CA ASN A 213 -26.47 -11.76 -2.99
C ASN A 213 -26.73 -12.30 -4.39
#